data_AF-A0A800CDG8-F1
#
_entry.id   AF-A0A800CDG8-F1
#
_cell.length_a   1.000
_cell.length_b   1.000
_cell.length_c   1.000
_cell.angle_alpha   90.00
_cell.angle_beta   90.00
_cell.angle_gamma   90.00
#
_symmetry.space_group_name_H-M   'P 1'
#
loop_
_entity.id
_entity.type
_entity.pdbx_description
1 polymer ?
#
loop_
_entity_poly.entity_id
_entity_poly.type
_entity_poly.pdbx_seq_one_letter_code
_entity_poly.pdbx_strand_id
1 'polypeptide(L)'
;MNKYLQITLLGLAITLPIVTGQSIRAEEAFQPVELDSFITENRAHAQQVGKKVIFQSRPIAFEARLKRHPEEKEMSYIYTALSVSGVEPMPEVGHRMFIESDAGKIIPVYVEKRAVEIINNGLKENDRTLFEGYHVYNYAKGPAVLVVDFKRVD
;
A
#
# COMPACT_ATOMS: atom_id res chain seq x y z
N MET A 1 -2.55 43.73 67.28
CA MET A 1 -1.90 44.83 66.52
C MET A 1 -0.77 44.23 65.70
N ASN A 2 -0.54 44.74 64.48
CA ASN A 2 0.32 44.24 63.37
C ASN A 2 -0.36 43.19 62.48
N LYS A 3 -0.91 43.52 61.30
CA LYS A 3 -0.48 44.28 60.09
C LYS A 3 -0.02 43.31 58.99
N TYR A 4 -0.95 43.13 58.03
CA TYR A 4 -0.79 42.93 56.59
C TYR A 4 0.51 42.33 56.05
N LEU A 5 0.37 41.19 55.36
CA LEU A 5 1.08 40.96 54.10
C LEU A 5 0.21 40.06 53.20
N GLN A 6 -0.57 40.68 52.31
CA GLN A 6 -1.18 39.95 51.20
C GLN A 6 -0.15 39.86 50.07
N ILE A 7 0.27 38.65 49.75
CA ILE A 7 1.08 38.36 48.57
C ILE A 7 0.10 37.96 47.46
N THR A 8 -0.16 38.89 46.55
CA THR A 8 -0.88 38.62 45.31
C THR A 8 0.05 37.83 44.39
N LEU A 9 -0.13 36.51 44.31
CA LEU A 9 0.55 35.68 43.33
C LEU A 9 -0.17 35.85 41.98
N LEU A 10 0.41 36.65 41.09
CA LEU A 10 -0.03 36.75 39.70
C LEU A 10 0.44 35.48 38.96
N GLY A 11 -0.44 34.48 38.87
CA GLY A 11 -0.19 33.25 38.12
C GLY A 11 -0.13 33.55 36.62
N LEU A 12 1.08 33.62 36.06
CA LEU A 12 1.33 33.71 34.63
C LEU A 12 0.93 32.36 34.01
N ALA A 13 -0.23 32.29 33.36
CA ALA A 13 -0.63 31.13 32.60
C ALA A 13 0.24 31.03 31.34
N ILE A 14 1.27 30.18 31.38
CA ILE A 14 2.06 29.82 30.19
C ILE A 14 1.19 28.87 29.37
N THR A 15 0.48 29.40 28.38
CA THR A 15 -0.17 28.59 27.34
C THR A 15 0.91 28.02 26.44
N LEU A 16 1.33 26.78 26.71
CA LEU A 16 2.15 26.02 25.77
C LEU A 16 1.31 25.79 24.49
N PRO A 17 1.82 26.09 23.29
CA PRO A 17 1.17 25.65 22.08
C PRO A 17 1.17 24.13 22.07
N ILE A 18 -0.02 23.53 22.07
CA ILE A 18 -0.20 22.13 21.75
C ILE A 18 0.30 21.99 20.31
N VAL A 19 1.51 21.46 20.13
CA VAL A 19 1.97 20.98 18.83
C VAL A 19 1.13 19.75 18.55
N THR A 20 -0.02 19.96 17.90
CA THR A 20 -0.73 18.88 17.21
C THR A 20 0.23 18.35 16.17
N GLY A 21 0.82 17.19 16.45
CA GLY A 21 1.56 16.41 15.47
C GLY A 21 0.63 16.10 14.30
N GLN A 22 0.70 16.92 13.25
CA GLN A 22 0.18 16.56 11.94
C GLN A 22 1.11 15.49 11.37
N SER A 23 0.67 14.24 11.48
CA SER A 23 1.27 13.03 10.91
C SER A 23 0.07 12.15 10.57
N ILE A 24 -0.35 11.89 9.33
CA ILE A 24 0.33 11.88 8.03
C ILE A 24 -0.59 12.56 7.01
N ARG A 25 -0.01 12.98 5.87
CA ARG A 25 -0.72 13.47 4.67
C ARG A 25 -1.98 12.64 4.40
N ALA A 26 -3.04 13.32 3.94
CA ALA A 26 -4.31 12.72 3.50
C ALA A 26 -4.07 11.35 2.85
N GLU A 27 -4.75 10.31 3.35
CA GLU A 27 -4.81 9.00 2.71
C GLU A 27 -5.13 9.22 1.22
N GLU A 28 -4.16 9.03 0.33
CA GLU A 28 -4.43 9.04 -1.10
C GLU A 28 -5.37 7.86 -1.36
N ALA A 29 -6.63 8.17 -1.68
CA ALA A 29 -7.65 7.16 -1.93
C ALA A 29 -7.20 6.20 -3.06
N PHE A 30 -7.37 4.89 -2.85
CA PHE A 30 -7.07 3.89 -3.86
C PHE A 30 -7.92 4.13 -5.12
N GLN A 31 -7.24 4.32 -6.25
CA GLN A 31 -7.90 4.63 -7.52
C GLN A 31 -8.37 3.32 -8.18
N PRO A 32 -9.66 3.17 -8.52
CA PRO A 32 -10.14 1.97 -9.18
C PRO A 32 -9.49 1.83 -10.57
N VAL A 33 -9.02 0.63 -10.91
CA VAL A 33 -8.49 0.29 -12.22
C VAL A 33 -9.13 -1.01 -12.73
N GLU A 34 -9.38 -1.06 -14.04
CA GLU A 34 -9.75 -2.29 -14.72
C GLU A 34 -8.48 -3.11 -14.97
N LEU A 35 -8.37 -4.28 -14.32
CA LEU A 35 -7.11 -5.02 -14.23
C LEU A 35 -6.58 -5.47 -15.59
N ASP A 36 -7.44 -5.86 -16.54
CA ASP A 36 -7.01 -6.33 -17.85
C ASP A 36 -6.38 -5.23 -18.70
N SER A 37 -7.00 -4.06 -18.74
CA SER A 37 -6.48 -2.85 -19.40
C SER A 37 -5.20 -2.41 -18.71
N PHE A 38 -5.21 -2.38 -17.38
CA PHE A 38 -4.04 -2.01 -16.58
C PHE A 38 -2.84 -2.92 -16.85
N ILE A 39 -3.03 -4.24 -16.94
CA ILE A 39 -1.96 -5.19 -17.31
C ILE A 39 -1.43 -4.89 -18.72
N THR A 40 -2.35 -4.66 -19.66
CA THR A 40 -2.02 -4.49 -21.08
C THR A 40 -1.20 -3.22 -21.32
N GLU A 41 -1.66 -2.09 -20.77
CA GLU A 41 -1.01 -0.79 -20.87
C GLU A 41 0.38 -0.80 -20.24
N ASN A 42 0.49 -1.32 -19.03
CA ASN A 42 1.77 -1.33 -18.30
C ASN A 42 2.79 -2.30 -18.91
N ARG A 43 2.33 -3.41 -19.53
CA ARG A 43 3.22 -4.30 -20.30
C ARG A 43 3.73 -3.62 -21.56
N ALA A 44 2.86 -2.95 -22.32
CA ALA A 44 3.26 -2.22 -23.52
C ALA A 44 4.29 -1.14 -23.18
N HIS A 45 4.06 -0.38 -22.10
CA HIS A 45 5.01 0.63 -21.62
C HIS A 45 6.37 0.02 -21.28
N ALA A 46 6.42 -1.11 -20.56
CA ALA A 46 7.68 -1.78 -20.22
C ALA A 46 8.45 -2.26 -21.46
N GLN A 47 7.74 -2.76 -22.48
CA GLN A 47 8.33 -3.21 -23.73
C GLN A 47 8.91 -2.06 -24.55
N GLN A 48 8.25 -0.90 -24.57
CA GLN A 48 8.73 0.29 -25.27
C GLN A 48 10.02 0.84 -24.65
N VAL A 49 10.14 0.83 -23.32
CA VAL A 49 11.32 1.38 -22.62
C VAL A 49 12.47 0.36 -22.52
N GLY A 50 12.21 -0.93 -22.76
CA GLY A 50 13.22 -1.99 -22.81
C GLY A 50 13.90 -2.31 -21.47
N LYS A 51 13.41 -1.75 -20.35
CA LYS A 51 13.94 -1.95 -18.98
C LYS A 51 12.80 -1.90 -17.97
N LYS A 52 13.06 -2.42 -16.75
CA LYS A 52 12.16 -2.17 -15.60
C LYS A 52 12.15 -0.68 -15.31
N VAL A 53 10.97 -0.07 -15.28
CA VAL A 53 10.82 1.35 -14.99
C VAL A 53 10.16 1.48 -13.62
N ILE A 54 10.91 2.03 -12.67
CA ILE A 54 10.41 2.37 -11.33
C ILE A 54 9.78 3.76 -11.44
N PHE A 55 8.53 3.88 -11.00
CA PHE A 55 7.80 5.13 -10.93
C PHE A 55 7.51 5.46 -9.47
N GLN A 56 6.97 6.65 -9.22
CA GLN A 56 6.32 6.93 -7.95
C GLN A 56 5.18 5.93 -7.75
N SER A 57 5.15 5.29 -6.58
CA SER A 57 4.10 4.33 -6.23
C SER A 57 2.71 4.97 -6.32
N ARG A 58 1.79 4.31 -7.00
CA ARG A 58 0.40 4.79 -7.17
C ARG A 58 -0.57 3.88 -6.43
N PRO A 59 -1.46 4.42 -5.56
CA PRO A 59 -2.49 3.63 -4.91
C PRO A 59 -3.58 3.23 -5.93
N ILE A 60 -3.82 1.93 -6.06
CA ILE A 60 -4.82 1.35 -6.97
C ILE A 60 -5.73 0.35 -6.22
N ALA A 61 -6.98 0.26 -6.68
CA ALA A 61 -7.92 -0.79 -6.31
C ALA A 61 -8.36 -1.54 -7.56
N PHE A 62 -8.46 -2.86 -7.51
CA PHE A 62 -8.84 -3.68 -8.66
C PHE A 62 -9.51 -4.97 -8.24
N GLU A 63 -10.48 -5.41 -9.02
CA GLU A 63 -11.08 -6.73 -8.84
C GLU A 63 -10.23 -7.82 -9.49
N ALA A 64 -10.07 -8.94 -8.79
CA ALA A 64 -9.42 -10.13 -9.31
C ALA A 64 -9.89 -11.38 -8.57
N ARG A 65 -9.53 -12.56 -9.08
CA ARG A 65 -9.66 -13.83 -8.37
C ARG A 65 -8.34 -14.23 -7.74
N LEU A 66 -8.35 -14.66 -6.47
CA LEU A 66 -7.17 -15.29 -5.86
C LEU A 66 -6.90 -16.63 -6.56
N LYS A 67 -5.69 -16.88 -7.06
CA LYS A 67 -5.33 -18.16 -7.72
C LYS A 67 -4.39 -19.03 -6.92
N ARG A 68 -3.63 -18.41 -6.04
CA ARG A 68 -2.73 -19.10 -5.14
C ARG A 68 -2.48 -18.20 -3.95
N HIS A 69 -2.53 -18.78 -2.77
CA HIS A 69 -2.25 -18.09 -1.51
C HIS A 69 -0.85 -17.45 -1.48
N PRO A 70 -0.65 -16.42 -0.64
CA PRO A 70 0.69 -15.90 -0.34
C PRO A 70 1.67 -17.00 0.04
N GLU A 71 2.80 -17.07 -0.67
CA GLU A 71 3.93 -17.95 -0.38
C GLU A 71 5.18 -17.09 -0.07
N GLU A 72 5.99 -17.52 0.89
CA GLU A 72 7.25 -16.85 1.22
C GLU A 72 8.20 -16.82 0.02
N LYS A 73 8.85 -15.68 -0.18
CA LYS A 73 9.82 -15.52 -1.26
C LYS A 73 10.78 -14.37 -0.97
N GLU A 74 12.00 -14.51 -1.46
CA GLU A 74 13.00 -13.42 -1.49
C GLU A 74 12.51 -12.25 -2.36
N MET A 75 12.29 -11.09 -1.74
CA MET A 75 11.71 -9.89 -2.37
C MET A 75 12.68 -8.70 -2.44
N SER A 76 13.96 -8.91 -2.69
CA SER A 76 14.97 -7.84 -2.71
C SER A 76 14.63 -6.66 -3.63
N TYR A 77 14.01 -6.91 -4.78
CA TYR A 77 13.73 -5.86 -5.77
C TYR A 77 12.58 -4.92 -5.39
N ILE A 78 11.60 -5.37 -4.61
CA ILE A 78 10.47 -4.51 -4.25
C ILE A 78 10.91 -3.39 -3.30
N TYR A 79 11.83 -3.69 -2.38
CA TYR A 79 12.37 -2.70 -1.45
C TYR A 79 13.12 -1.58 -2.16
N THR A 80 13.84 -1.88 -3.24
CA THR A 80 14.44 -0.84 -4.09
C THR A 80 13.36 0.09 -4.65
N ALA A 81 12.26 -0.46 -5.17
CA ALA A 81 11.21 0.35 -5.78
C ALA A 81 10.41 1.17 -4.74
N LEU A 82 10.16 0.61 -3.56
CA LEU A 82 9.53 1.31 -2.44
C LEU A 82 10.40 2.44 -1.90
N SER A 83 11.72 2.22 -1.79
CA SER A 83 12.66 3.26 -1.33
C SER A 83 12.71 4.47 -2.26
N VAL A 84 12.62 4.25 -3.59
CA VAL A 84 12.57 5.34 -4.58
C VAL A 84 11.25 6.11 -4.47
N SER A 85 10.17 5.43 -4.08
CA SER A 85 8.84 6.03 -3.93
C SER A 85 8.66 6.82 -2.64
N GLY A 86 9.59 6.74 -1.69
CA GLY A 86 9.50 7.45 -0.41
C GLY A 86 8.37 6.95 0.51
N VAL A 87 7.99 5.68 0.38
CA VAL A 87 6.95 5.07 1.24
C VAL A 87 7.49 4.90 2.65
N GLU A 88 6.87 5.57 3.62
CA GLU A 88 7.21 5.48 5.04
C GLU A 88 5.95 5.32 5.92
N PRO A 89 5.97 4.42 6.93
CA PRO A 89 7.03 3.46 7.22
C PRO A 89 7.17 2.41 6.11
N MET A 90 8.39 1.91 5.89
CA MET A 90 8.65 0.89 4.86
C MET A 90 7.83 -0.38 5.19
N PRO A 91 6.96 -0.85 4.28
CA PRO A 91 6.15 -2.05 4.54
C PRO A 91 7.03 -3.29 4.56
N GLU A 92 6.69 -4.26 5.40
CA GLU A 92 7.38 -5.55 5.42
C GLU A 92 6.80 -6.44 4.31
N VAL A 93 7.62 -6.75 3.31
CA VAL A 93 7.25 -7.54 2.13
C VAL A 93 8.12 -8.79 2.05
N GLY A 94 7.49 -9.95 2.25
CA GLY A 94 8.16 -11.26 2.19
C GLY A 94 7.37 -12.33 1.44
N HIS A 95 6.22 -11.97 0.86
CA HIS A 95 5.30 -12.93 0.27
C HIS A 95 4.87 -12.50 -1.13
N ARG A 96 4.58 -13.50 -1.97
CA ARG A 96 3.94 -13.33 -3.26
C ARG A 96 2.72 -14.21 -3.34
N MET A 97 1.68 -13.71 -3.97
CA MET A 97 0.53 -14.51 -4.38
C MET A 97 0.30 -14.38 -5.88
N PHE A 98 -0.69 -15.12 -6.40
CA PHE A 98 -1.08 -15.03 -7.80
C PHE A 98 -2.56 -14.71 -7.88
N ILE A 99 -2.89 -13.76 -8.74
CA ILE A 99 -4.25 -13.32 -9.00
C ILE A 99 -4.58 -13.46 -10.48
N GLU A 100 -5.86 -13.58 -10.81
CA GLU A 100 -6.39 -13.71 -12.16
C GLU A 100 -7.37 -12.57 -12.45
N SER A 101 -7.17 -11.89 -13.58
CA SER A 101 -8.11 -10.91 -14.11
C SER A 101 -9.35 -11.57 -14.71
N ASP A 102 -10.38 -10.80 -15.05
CA ASP A 102 -11.61 -11.34 -15.64
C ASP A 102 -11.40 -11.93 -17.05
N ALA A 103 -10.39 -11.48 -17.80
CA ALA A 103 -9.97 -12.12 -19.05
C ALA A 103 -8.99 -13.30 -18.87
N GLY A 104 -8.79 -13.79 -17.64
CA GLY A 104 -7.97 -14.98 -17.36
C GLY A 104 -6.46 -14.73 -17.33
N LYS A 105 -6.00 -13.47 -17.22
CA LYS A 105 -4.57 -13.18 -17.13
C LYS A 105 -4.10 -13.38 -15.70
N ILE A 106 -3.15 -14.30 -15.51
CA ILE A 106 -2.55 -14.56 -14.21
C ILE A 106 -1.28 -13.72 -14.04
N ILE A 107 -1.21 -12.92 -12.98
CA ILE A 107 -0.02 -12.16 -12.62
C ILE A 107 0.41 -12.44 -11.17
N PRO A 108 1.73 -12.40 -10.89
CA PRO A 108 2.21 -12.38 -9.51
C PRO A 108 2.00 -10.99 -8.91
N VAL A 109 1.65 -10.94 -7.64
CA VAL A 109 1.63 -9.71 -6.84
C VAL A 109 2.39 -9.93 -5.53
N TYR A 110 2.99 -8.87 -5.02
CA TYR A 110 3.61 -8.84 -3.71
C TYR A 110 2.54 -8.63 -2.66
N VAL A 111 2.79 -9.14 -1.45
CA VAL A 111 1.84 -9.06 -0.34
C VAL A 111 2.55 -8.52 0.88
N GLU A 112 2.00 -7.45 1.44
CA GLU A 112 2.43 -6.89 2.72
C GLU A 112 2.13 -7.87 3.85
N LYS A 113 3.01 -7.95 4.85
CA LYS A 113 2.95 -8.98 5.89
C LYS A 113 1.63 -9.04 6.65
N ARG A 114 1.00 -7.91 6.99
CA ARG A 114 -0.31 -7.90 7.67
C ARG A 114 -1.39 -8.43 6.74
N ALA A 115 -1.33 -8.10 5.45
CA ALA A 115 -2.26 -8.61 4.46
C ALA A 115 -2.17 -10.14 4.29
N VAL A 116 -0.97 -10.74 4.47
CA VAL A 116 -0.78 -12.20 4.38
C VAL A 116 -1.68 -12.94 5.37
N GLU A 117 -1.71 -12.52 6.63
CA GLU A 117 -2.49 -13.16 7.68
C GLU A 117 -4.00 -13.07 7.39
N ILE A 118 -4.46 -11.91 6.94
CA ILE A 118 -5.88 -11.67 6.66
C ILE A 118 -6.31 -12.46 5.41
N ILE A 119 -5.48 -12.50 4.36
CA ILE A 119 -5.76 -13.25 3.13
C ILE A 119 -5.82 -14.76 3.40
N ASN A 120 -4.84 -15.30 4.15
CA ASN A 120 -4.79 -16.74 4.44
C ASN A 120 -5.96 -17.23 5.28
N ASN A 121 -6.51 -16.38 6.14
CA ASN A 121 -7.67 -16.71 6.97
C ASN A 121 -9.01 -16.34 6.33
N GLY A 122 -8.99 -15.40 5.38
CA GLY A 122 -10.18 -14.70 4.89
C GLY A 122 -10.57 -14.98 3.44
N LEU A 123 -9.70 -15.58 2.63
CA LEU A 123 -10.00 -15.89 1.22
C LEU A 123 -9.73 -17.35 0.91
N LYS A 124 -10.44 -17.88 -0.08
CA LYS A 124 -10.18 -19.16 -0.73
C LYS A 124 -9.71 -18.93 -2.15
N GLU A 125 -9.04 -19.94 -2.72
CA GLU A 125 -8.74 -19.92 -4.14
C GLU A 125 -10.02 -19.82 -4.98
N ASN A 126 -9.94 -18.98 -6.00
CA ASN A 126 -10.99 -18.53 -6.92
C ASN A 126 -12.02 -17.55 -6.34
N ASP A 127 -11.91 -17.15 -5.07
CA ASP A 127 -12.72 -16.06 -4.54
C ASP A 127 -12.45 -14.78 -5.33
N ARG A 128 -13.54 -14.13 -5.79
CA ARG A 128 -13.49 -12.80 -6.39
C ARG A 128 -13.40 -11.77 -5.26
N THR A 129 -12.52 -10.79 -5.43
CA THR A 129 -12.23 -9.82 -4.38
C THR A 129 -11.72 -8.53 -4.99
N LEU A 130 -12.03 -7.41 -4.33
CA LEU A 130 -11.47 -6.11 -4.60
C LEU A 130 -10.17 -5.99 -3.79
N PHE A 131 -9.03 -6.03 -4.46
CA PHE A 131 -7.73 -5.84 -3.82
C PHE A 131 -7.35 -4.36 -3.82
N GLU A 132 -6.68 -3.93 -2.75
CA GLU A 132 -6.13 -2.59 -2.61
C GLU A 132 -4.61 -2.68 -2.46
N GLY A 133 -3.89 -1.80 -3.15
CA GLY A 133 -2.45 -1.90 -3.22
C GLY A 133 -1.75 -0.76 -3.95
N TYR A 134 -0.44 -0.87 -4.04
CA TYR A 134 0.41 0.11 -4.70
C TYR A 134 0.99 -0.49 -5.97
N HIS A 135 0.80 0.19 -7.09
CA HIS A 135 1.58 -0.07 -8.30
C HIS A 135 2.97 0.53 -8.12
N VAL A 136 4.00 -0.32 -8.11
CA VAL A 136 5.36 0.09 -7.70
C VAL A 136 6.29 0.26 -8.90
N TYR A 137 6.19 -0.62 -9.91
CA TYR A 137 6.99 -0.54 -11.13
C TYR A 137 6.39 -1.38 -12.26
N ASN A 138 6.95 -1.24 -13.47
CA ASN A 138 6.59 -2.08 -14.62
C ASN A 138 7.75 -2.98 -15.06
N TYR A 139 7.41 -4.18 -15.53
CA TYR A 139 8.36 -5.10 -16.11
C TYR A 139 7.71 -5.96 -17.20
N ALA A 140 8.49 -6.83 -17.86
CA ALA A 140 8.06 -7.58 -19.03
C ALA A 140 6.79 -8.43 -18.84
N LYS A 141 6.46 -8.85 -17.60
CA LYS A 141 5.25 -9.66 -17.34
C LYS A 141 4.02 -8.82 -16.96
N GLY A 142 4.16 -7.51 -16.75
CA GLY A 142 3.07 -6.62 -16.40
C GLY A 142 3.43 -5.67 -15.24
N PRO A 143 2.42 -5.06 -14.61
CA PRO A 143 2.63 -4.21 -13.44
C PRO A 143 3.06 -5.05 -12.24
N ALA A 144 3.97 -4.50 -11.44
CA ALA A 144 4.28 -5.00 -10.12
C ALA A 144 3.43 -4.28 -9.09
N VAL A 145 2.62 -5.03 -8.35
CA VAL A 145 1.67 -4.50 -7.38
C VAL A 145 2.02 -5.05 -6.00
N LEU A 146 2.02 -4.18 -5.00
CA LEU A 146 2.05 -4.53 -3.57
C LEU A 146 0.62 -4.48 -3.03
N VAL A 147 0.03 -5.63 -2.73
CA VAL A 147 -1.28 -5.73 -2.08
C VAL A 147 -1.11 -5.50 -0.58
N VAL A 148 -1.94 -4.60 -0.05
CA VAL A 148 -1.93 -4.20 1.36
C VAL A 148 -3.27 -4.46 2.07
N ASP A 149 -4.36 -4.57 1.32
CA ASP A 149 -5.68 -4.91 1.87
C ASP A 149 -6.59 -5.51 0.80
N PHE A 150 -7.77 -5.99 1.21
CA PHE A 150 -8.80 -6.44 0.32
C PHE A 150 -10.21 -6.30 0.90
N LYS A 151 -11.21 -6.24 0.01
CA LYS A 151 -12.64 -6.24 0.33
C LYS A 151 -13.31 -7.33 -0.48
N ARG A 152 -14.13 -8.15 0.18
CA ARG A 152 -14.96 -9.13 -0.53
C ARG A 152 -15.97 -8.39 -1.41
N VAL A 153 -16.16 -8.93 -2.61
CA VAL A 153 -17.22 -8.49 -3.51
C VAL A 153 -18.34 -9.51 -3.35
N ASP A 154 -19.49 -9.07 -2.82
CA ASP A 154 -20.67 -9.90 -2.61
C ASP A 154 -21.30 -10.37 -3.95
#